data_AF-A0A848GHY8-F1
#
_entry.id   AF-A0A848GHY8-F1
#
_cell.length_a   1.000
_cell.length_b   1.000
_cell.length_c   1.000
_cell.angle_alpha   90.00
_cell.angle_beta   90.00
_cell.angle_gamma   90.00
#
_symmetry.space_group_name_H-M   'P 1'
#
loop_
_entity.id
_entity.type
_entity.pdbx_description
1 polymer ?
#
loop_
_entity_poly.entity_id
_entity_poly.type
_entity_poly.pdbx_seq_one_letter_code
_entity_poly.pdbx_strand_id
1 'polypeptide(L)'
;MSTIITKGAMLIPLLVAGLSVMAQYAGKGIPPQNALVAAPGVSYSTVDGAAAIRPATQQNGDSTISRFEHSAGILDEYIRQAFTNNKGLKDQRFQLDKSLAALQEAKSLFGPNVTFMGSYTKAGGGRTIDMPIGDLLNPVYSSLNQLTNSHQFPQVDNVSVLLNPDNFYDAKFRTSLPLINAEIYYNQKIKKEELTRQQAAINVYKRQLVQDIKTAYFQYYQASQAVAIYRNALSLIQESIRINESMVRNGVRNNTALYRSQTEKEKTDASISKALNEQQNAQAYFNFLLNRELNADIALDSSLLINPPPTLTGSNISGREELQQYKSAATAYRLNEKLQKAYIIPRLSTFLDLGSQSTGFRFDDKSRYYLFGVNLEWTLFGSHKYKYRIKQATLDIQAIENATAQTTDALQLQLYQAGNNYRTALRNLTTAASQLSFAQRYYRDQLKVYKEGQLLYIELVDAQNQLTQAQLQMAVSQAAVQTAYAGVERAQASYNIESVQL
;
A
#
# COMPACT_ATOMS: atom_id res chain seq x y z
N MET A 1 25.30 -29.71 -29.22
CA MET A 1 24.85 -28.44 -29.85
C MET A 1 23.41 -28.18 -29.44
N SER A 2 23.10 -26.94 -29.08
CA SER A 2 21.81 -26.41 -28.61
C SER A 2 21.46 -26.62 -27.12
N THR A 3 21.89 -25.64 -26.33
CA THR A 3 21.56 -25.43 -24.92
C THR A 3 20.53 -24.31 -24.84
N ILE A 4 19.36 -24.61 -24.25
CA ILE A 4 18.35 -23.64 -23.85
C ILE A 4 18.89 -22.90 -22.62
N ILE A 5 19.18 -21.61 -22.77
CA ILE A 5 19.55 -20.70 -21.67
C ILE A 5 18.36 -19.79 -21.38
N THR A 6 17.68 -20.09 -20.29
CA THR A 6 16.71 -19.21 -19.62
C THR A 6 17.49 -18.11 -18.91
N LYS A 7 17.42 -16.87 -19.41
CA LYS A 7 17.84 -15.67 -18.65
C LYS A 7 16.61 -14.97 -18.09
N GLY A 8 16.54 -14.94 -16.77
CA GLY A 8 15.50 -14.27 -16.00
C GLY A 8 15.56 -12.75 -16.16
N ALA A 9 14.42 -12.19 -16.50
CA ALA A 9 14.02 -10.82 -16.22
C ALA A 9 12.69 -10.91 -15.48
N MET A 10 12.58 -10.22 -14.34
CA MET A 10 11.36 -9.62 -13.74
C MET A 10 11.44 -9.59 -12.22
N LEU A 11 11.53 -8.38 -11.64
CA LEU A 11 10.61 -7.81 -10.63
C LEU A 11 11.27 -6.67 -9.83
N ILE A 12 11.49 -5.55 -10.50
CA ILE A 12 11.46 -4.19 -9.96
C ILE A 12 10.84 -3.37 -11.11
N PRO A 13 9.59 -2.85 -11.01
CA PRO A 13 9.28 -1.73 -10.11
C PRO A 13 7.83 -1.73 -9.54
N LEU A 14 7.65 -1.39 -8.26
CA LEU A 14 6.33 -1.03 -7.74
C LEU A 14 6.45 -0.02 -6.59
N LEU A 15 6.91 1.19 -6.92
CA LEU A 15 6.81 2.34 -6.00
C LEU A 15 6.68 3.70 -6.72
N VAL A 16 6.40 3.72 -8.02
CA VAL A 16 6.19 4.97 -8.80
C VAL A 16 4.77 5.04 -9.42
N ALA A 17 3.94 4.01 -9.31
CA ALA A 17 2.61 3.98 -9.95
C ALA A 17 1.47 4.67 -9.14
N GLY A 18 1.76 5.23 -7.96
CA GLY A 18 0.75 5.94 -7.14
C GLY A 18 0.54 7.42 -7.49
N LEU A 19 1.35 7.97 -8.41
CA LEU A 19 1.27 9.38 -8.83
C LEU A 19 0.75 9.60 -10.25
N SER A 20 0.37 8.53 -10.97
CA SER A 20 0.12 8.60 -12.42
C SER A 20 -1.35 8.52 -12.85
N VAL A 21 -2.31 8.51 -11.92
CA VAL A 21 -3.75 8.60 -12.26
C VAL A 21 -4.32 10.01 -12.04
N MET A 22 -3.60 10.90 -11.34
CA MET A 22 -4.01 12.29 -11.12
C MET A 22 -3.60 13.26 -12.23
N ALA A 23 -2.83 12.82 -13.23
CA ALA A 23 -2.21 13.71 -14.22
C ALA A 23 -2.92 13.76 -15.60
N GLN A 24 -4.07 13.09 -15.77
CA GLN A 24 -4.75 13.00 -17.08
C GLN A 24 -6.03 13.84 -17.24
N TYR A 25 -6.37 14.67 -16.23
CA TYR A 25 -7.53 15.58 -16.30
C TYR A 25 -7.22 17.07 -16.10
N ALA A 26 -5.94 17.47 -16.10
CA ALA A 26 -5.54 18.87 -16.03
C ALA A 26 -4.81 19.30 -17.31
N GLY A 27 -5.56 19.65 -18.35
CA GLY A 27 -5.02 20.24 -19.57
C GLY A 27 -5.68 21.58 -19.89
N LYS A 28 -5.00 22.69 -19.59
CA LYS A 28 -4.53 23.73 -20.55
C LYS A 28 -4.21 25.09 -19.89
N GLY A 29 -2.96 25.54 -20.10
CA GLY A 29 -2.45 26.94 -20.12
C GLY A 29 -2.09 27.54 -18.76
N ILE A 30 -0.92 28.13 -18.45
CA ILE A 30 0.04 29.04 -19.15
C ILE A 30 1.35 29.14 -18.24
N PRO A 31 2.53 29.64 -18.71
CA PRO A 31 3.87 29.02 -18.59
C PRO A 31 4.84 29.67 -17.53
N PRO A 32 6.19 29.40 -17.50
CA PRO A 32 7.00 29.36 -16.28
C PRO A 32 7.61 30.69 -15.81
N GLN A 33 7.97 30.72 -14.51
CA GLN A 33 8.73 31.76 -13.83
C GLN A 33 10.20 31.81 -14.27
N ASN A 34 10.72 33.04 -14.39
CA ASN A 34 12.14 33.34 -14.42
C ASN A 34 12.52 34.26 -13.25
N ALA A 35 13.74 34.03 -12.76
CA ALA A 35 14.63 34.96 -12.05
C ALA A 35 14.31 35.36 -10.58
N LEU A 36 14.97 34.63 -9.68
CA LEU A 36 15.76 35.12 -8.55
C LEU A 36 16.12 36.62 -8.60
N VAL A 37 15.73 37.36 -7.57
CA VAL A 37 16.49 38.51 -7.05
C VAL A 37 16.46 38.45 -5.52
N ALA A 38 17.66 38.57 -4.95
CA ALA A 38 17.97 38.50 -3.54
C ALA A 38 17.87 39.86 -2.82
N ALA A 39 17.96 39.78 -1.48
CA ALA A 39 18.44 40.78 -0.52
C ALA A 39 17.35 41.49 0.35
N PRO A 40 17.71 42.08 1.51
CA PRO A 40 17.99 41.33 2.75
C PRO A 40 17.37 41.97 4.03
N GLY A 41 17.43 41.23 5.13
CA GLY A 41 17.72 41.74 6.47
C GLY A 41 16.60 42.47 7.24
N VAL A 42 16.08 41.83 8.30
CA VAL A 42 15.64 42.54 9.51
C VAL A 42 16.00 41.69 10.74
N SER A 43 16.65 42.37 11.68
CA SER A 43 17.16 41.97 12.98
C SER A 43 16.05 41.60 13.98
N TYR A 44 16.29 40.58 14.81
CA TYR A 44 15.50 40.33 16.02
C TYR A 44 16.27 40.83 17.25
N SER A 45 15.71 41.82 17.93
CA SER A 45 16.12 42.25 19.26
C SER A 45 15.46 41.36 20.31
N THR A 46 16.30 40.73 21.12
CA THR A 46 15.97 40.04 22.38
C THR A 46 15.53 41.05 23.43
N VAL A 47 14.43 40.77 24.13
CA VAL A 47 14.14 41.38 25.44
C VAL A 47 13.83 40.26 26.41
N ASP A 48 14.73 40.12 27.38
CA ASP A 48 14.62 39.37 28.62
C ASP A 48 13.46 39.88 29.48
N GLY A 49 12.81 38.95 30.18
CA GLY A 49 11.73 39.26 31.12
C GLY A 49 11.38 38.05 31.98
N ALA A 50 12.35 37.57 32.75
CA ALA A 50 12.14 36.57 33.79
C ALA A 50 11.35 37.18 34.97
N ALA A 51 10.19 36.59 35.29
CA ALA A 51 9.51 36.81 36.56
C ALA A 51 9.04 35.45 37.10
N ALA A 52 9.61 35.09 38.24
CA ALA A 52 9.38 33.85 38.97
C ALA A 52 7.98 33.80 39.59
N ILE A 53 7.29 32.66 39.43
CA ILE A 53 6.11 32.30 40.21
C ILE A 53 6.38 30.96 40.91
N ARG A 54 6.17 30.96 42.22
CA ARG A 54 6.43 29.86 43.18
C ARG A 54 5.42 28.70 42.98
N PRO A 55 5.76 27.46 43.39
CA PRO A 55 4.96 26.28 43.06
C PRO A 55 3.79 26.09 44.04
N ALA A 56 2.62 25.73 43.50
CA ALA A 56 1.48 25.26 44.26
C ALA A 56 1.27 23.75 43.99
N THR A 57 1.54 22.97 45.04
CA THR A 57 0.84 21.75 45.51
C THR A 57 0.14 20.85 44.48
N GLN A 58 0.66 19.62 44.37
CA GLN A 58 -0.01 18.46 43.80
C GLN A 58 -1.31 18.12 44.56
N GLN A 59 -2.40 17.96 43.82
CA GLN A 59 -3.50 17.07 44.21
C GLN A 59 -3.77 16.07 43.08
N ASN A 60 -3.56 14.80 43.42
CA ASN A 60 -4.04 13.64 42.70
C ASN A 60 -5.56 13.57 42.78
N GLY A 61 -6.24 13.23 41.69
CA GLY A 61 -7.65 12.87 41.73
C GLY A 61 -8.36 13.03 40.40
N ASP A 62 -8.46 11.91 39.67
CA ASP A 62 -9.52 11.61 38.72
C ASP A 62 -9.49 12.33 37.35
N SER A 63 -8.52 11.93 36.52
CA SER A 63 -8.64 12.08 35.07
C SER A 63 -9.67 11.07 34.54
N THR A 64 -10.94 11.46 34.60
CA THR A 64 -11.98 10.95 33.71
C THR A 64 -11.44 11.08 32.30
N ILE A 65 -11.08 9.96 31.68
CA ILE A 65 -10.86 9.88 30.25
C ILE A 65 -12.22 10.15 29.63
N SER A 66 -12.48 11.41 29.31
CA SER A 66 -13.54 11.80 28.38
C SER A 66 -13.21 11.14 27.04
N ARG A 67 -13.64 9.89 26.88
CA ARG A 67 -13.86 9.28 25.58
C ARG A 67 -14.82 10.23 24.88
N PHE A 68 -14.30 10.97 23.90
CA PHE A 68 -15.12 11.54 22.85
C PHE A 68 -15.78 10.35 22.14
N GLU A 69 -16.94 9.93 22.63
CA GLU A 69 -17.88 9.14 21.84
C GLU A 69 -18.21 10.00 20.62
N HIS A 70 -17.53 9.71 19.52
CA HIS A 70 -17.92 10.22 18.22
C HIS A 70 -19.28 9.59 17.95
N SER A 71 -20.35 10.37 18.09
CA SER A 71 -21.58 10.05 17.36
C SER A 71 -21.17 9.90 15.91
N ALA A 72 -21.13 8.66 15.41
CA ALA A 72 -20.53 8.34 14.12
C ALA A 72 -21.14 9.23 13.03
N GLY A 73 -20.35 10.18 12.53
CA GLY A 73 -20.80 11.10 11.51
C GLY A 73 -21.05 10.35 10.20
N ILE A 74 -21.86 10.92 9.31
CA ILE A 74 -22.17 10.29 8.02
C ILE A 74 -20.93 9.95 7.20
N LEU A 75 -19.88 10.74 7.37
CA LEU A 75 -18.58 10.55 6.71
C LEU A 75 -17.84 9.31 7.23
N ASP A 76 -17.93 8.99 8.53
CA ASP A 76 -17.33 7.78 9.09
C ASP A 76 -18.04 6.53 8.62
N GLU A 77 -19.36 6.59 8.42
CA GLU A 77 -20.13 5.49 7.83
C GLU A 77 -19.72 5.24 6.38
N TYR A 78 -19.51 6.29 5.57
CA TYR A 78 -18.96 6.13 4.22
C TYR A 78 -17.54 5.54 4.21
N ILE A 79 -16.69 5.93 5.16
CA ILE A 79 -15.36 5.34 5.33
C ILE A 79 -15.45 3.86 5.69
N ARG A 80 -16.37 3.48 6.59
CA ARG A 80 -16.63 2.07 6.95
C ARG A 80 -17.08 1.25 5.75
N GLN A 81 -18.00 1.78 4.96
CA GLN A 81 -18.45 1.14 3.72
C GLN A 81 -17.29 0.94 2.74
N ALA A 82 -16.43 1.95 2.58
CA ALA A 82 -15.24 1.81 1.76
C ALA A 82 -14.27 0.75 2.30
N PHE A 83 -14.03 0.67 3.61
CA PHE A 83 -13.16 -0.36 4.18
C PHE A 83 -13.68 -1.80 3.96
N THR A 84 -14.97 -1.96 3.76
CA THR A 84 -15.58 -3.27 3.47
C THR A 84 -15.56 -3.58 1.97
N ASN A 85 -15.91 -2.59 1.14
CA ASN A 85 -16.21 -2.82 -0.27
C ASN A 85 -15.05 -2.50 -1.22
N ASN A 86 -14.11 -1.64 -0.80
CA ASN A 86 -13.07 -1.13 -1.67
C ASN A 86 -12.19 -2.26 -2.24
N LYS A 87 -12.13 -2.34 -3.58
CA LYS A 87 -11.41 -3.40 -4.31
C LYS A 87 -9.90 -3.33 -4.11
N GLY A 88 -9.32 -2.13 -4.05
CA GLY A 88 -7.89 -1.97 -3.79
C GLY A 88 -7.50 -2.42 -2.38
N LEU A 89 -8.36 -2.21 -1.38
CA LEU A 89 -8.15 -2.75 -0.04
C LEU A 89 -8.29 -4.28 -0.01
N LYS A 90 -9.18 -4.88 -0.82
CA LYS A 90 -9.26 -6.34 -1.01
C LYS A 90 -7.98 -6.89 -1.61
N ASP A 91 -7.39 -6.23 -2.61
CA ASP A 91 -6.10 -6.62 -3.17
C ASP A 91 -4.98 -6.61 -2.10
N GLN A 92 -4.95 -5.61 -1.22
CA GLN A 92 -4.00 -5.57 -0.12
C GLN A 92 -4.20 -6.72 0.88
N ARG A 93 -5.44 -7.16 1.13
CA ARG A 93 -5.74 -8.34 1.94
C ARG A 93 -5.25 -9.62 1.28
N PHE A 94 -5.42 -9.80 -0.03
CA PHE A 94 -4.87 -10.95 -0.75
C PHE A 94 -3.32 -11.01 -0.67
N GLN A 95 -2.64 -9.86 -0.71
CA GLN A 95 -1.18 -9.82 -0.48
C GLN A 95 -0.79 -10.19 0.96
N LEU A 96 -1.62 -9.84 1.95
CA LEU A 96 -1.43 -10.27 3.34
C LEU A 96 -1.62 -11.79 3.47
N ASP A 97 -2.69 -12.34 2.89
CA ASP A 97 -2.96 -13.78 2.90
C ASP A 97 -1.84 -14.57 2.20
N LYS A 98 -1.30 -14.04 1.09
CA LYS A 98 -0.12 -14.60 0.44
C LYS A 98 1.11 -14.57 1.36
N SER A 99 1.33 -13.48 2.08
CA SER A 99 2.43 -13.36 3.04
C SER A 99 2.26 -14.31 4.23
N LEU A 100 1.02 -14.53 4.67
CA LEU A 100 0.67 -15.51 5.70
C LEU A 100 0.94 -16.94 5.22
N ALA A 101 0.51 -17.28 4.01
CA ALA A 101 0.78 -18.57 3.38
C ALA A 101 2.29 -18.81 3.22
N ALA A 102 3.07 -17.80 2.81
CA ALA A 102 4.53 -17.89 2.74
C ALA A 102 5.18 -18.12 4.11
N LEU A 103 4.63 -17.53 5.18
CA LEU A 103 5.08 -17.82 6.55
C LEU A 103 4.71 -19.25 6.98
N GLN A 104 3.54 -19.74 6.61
CA GLN A 104 3.13 -21.13 6.87
C GLN A 104 4.00 -22.13 6.10
N GLU A 105 4.31 -21.85 4.84
CA GLU A 105 5.27 -22.61 4.03
C GLU A 105 6.63 -22.67 4.73
N ALA A 106 7.18 -21.51 5.15
CA ALA A 106 8.45 -21.46 5.87
C ALA A 106 8.43 -22.23 7.20
N LYS A 107 7.28 -22.28 7.90
CA LYS A 107 7.10 -23.12 9.10
C LYS A 107 7.03 -24.61 8.77
N SER A 108 6.43 -24.98 7.65
CA SER A 108 6.30 -26.38 7.23
C SER A 108 7.66 -27.02 6.92
N LEU A 109 8.66 -26.23 6.56
CA LEU A 109 10.03 -26.71 6.33
C LEU A 109 10.69 -27.33 7.57
N PHE A 110 10.19 -27.07 8.78
CA PHE A 110 10.64 -27.76 10.01
C PHE A 110 10.05 -29.17 10.16
N GLY A 111 9.00 -29.51 9.41
CA GLY A 111 8.32 -30.79 9.46
C GLY A 111 9.02 -31.87 8.61
N PRO A 112 8.57 -33.14 8.74
CA PRO A 112 9.05 -34.20 7.88
C PRO A 112 8.54 -34.03 6.44
N ASN A 113 9.38 -34.35 5.47
CA ASN A 113 9.01 -34.47 4.06
C ASN A 113 9.04 -35.93 3.64
N VAL A 114 7.93 -36.43 3.11
CA VAL A 114 7.80 -37.81 2.60
C VAL A 114 7.73 -37.75 1.07
N THR A 115 8.68 -38.38 0.40
CA THR A 115 8.76 -38.43 -1.06
C THR A 115 8.84 -39.87 -1.55
N PHE A 116 7.99 -40.23 -2.51
CA PHE A 116 8.16 -41.47 -3.26
C PHE A 116 9.22 -41.27 -4.35
N MET A 117 10.24 -42.12 -4.35
CA MET A 117 11.31 -42.12 -5.32
C MET A 117 11.33 -43.46 -6.04
N GLY A 118 11.27 -43.44 -7.37
CA GLY A 118 11.41 -44.62 -8.21
C GLY A 118 12.54 -44.40 -9.20
N SER A 119 13.44 -45.36 -9.32
CA SER A 119 14.49 -45.38 -10.33
C SER A 119 14.55 -46.74 -11.01
N TYR A 120 14.86 -46.73 -12.30
CA TYR A 120 15.12 -47.92 -13.09
C TYR A 120 16.46 -47.75 -13.81
N THR A 121 17.33 -48.73 -13.68
CA THR A 121 18.67 -48.73 -14.26
C THR A 121 18.82 -49.95 -15.15
N LYS A 122 19.19 -49.71 -16.41
CA LYS A 122 19.65 -50.72 -17.36
C LYS A 122 21.11 -50.43 -17.67
N ALA A 123 21.97 -51.41 -17.51
CA ALA A 123 23.41 -51.23 -17.66
C ALA A 123 24.01 -52.36 -18.51
N GLY A 124 24.90 -52.00 -19.43
CA GLY A 124 25.71 -52.95 -20.19
C GLY A 124 27.18 -52.72 -19.88
N GLY A 125 27.86 -53.73 -19.34
CA GLY A 125 29.26 -53.62 -18.91
C GLY A 125 29.47 -52.81 -17.62
N GLY A 126 30.72 -52.77 -17.14
CA GLY A 126 31.09 -52.10 -15.90
C GLY A 126 32.10 -52.91 -15.08
N ARG A 127 32.34 -52.48 -13.84
CA ARG A 127 33.21 -53.21 -12.90
C ARG A 127 32.52 -54.49 -12.44
N THR A 128 33.25 -55.58 -12.35
CA THR A 128 32.79 -56.85 -11.77
C THR A 128 33.49 -57.10 -10.43
N ILE A 129 32.84 -57.86 -9.55
CA ILE A 129 33.50 -58.58 -8.46
C ILE A 129 33.69 -60.01 -8.94
N ASP A 130 34.94 -60.38 -9.15
CA ASP A 130 35.32 -61.74 -9.53
C ASP A 130 35.59 -62.54 -8.25
N MET A 131 34.76 -63.55 -7.99
CA MET A 131 34.91 -64.47 -6.86
C MET A 131 35.53 -65.77 -7.39
N PRO A 132 36.79 -66.09 -7.03
CA PRO A 132 37.48 -67.27 -7.52
C PRO A 132 37.03 -68.55 -6.79
N ILE A 133 35.72 -68.84 -6.83
CA ILE A 133 35.10 -69.96 -6.12
C ILE A 133 35.61 -71.30 -6.67
N GLY A 134 35.78 -71.40 -7.98
CA GLY A 134 36.34 -72.58 -8.64
C GLY A 134 37.77 -72.86 -8.20
N ASP A 135 38.62 -71.84 -8.17
CA ASP A 135 40.02 -72.00 -7.77
C ASP A 135 40.15 -72.41 -6.29
N LEU A 136 39.21 -71.99 -5.45
CA LEU A 136 39.18 -72.33 -4.02
C LEU A 136 38.60 -73.72 -3.73
N LEU A 137 37.53 -74.12 -4.42
CA LEU A 137 36.77 -75.34 -4.08
C LEU A 137 37.13 -76.56 -4.92
N ASN A 138 37.49 -76.39 -6.19
CA ASN A 138 37.72 -77.51 -7.10
C ASN A 138 38.86 -78.46 -6.67
N PRO A 139 39.99 -77.98 -6.10
CA PRO A 139 41.04 -78.88 -5.58
C PRO A 139 40.59 -79.74 -4.39
N VAL A 140 39.70 -79.21 -3.55
CA VAL A 140 39.14 -79.95 -2.40
C VAL A 140 38.09 -80.95 -2.89
N TYR A 141 37.23 -80.54 -3.82
CA TYR A 141 36.20 -81.39 -4.40
C TYR A 141 36.80 -82.57 -5.18
N SER A 142 37.87 -82.34 -5.95
CA SER A 142 38.58 -83.42 -6.64
C SER A 142 39.19 -84.43 -5.66
N SER A 143 39.80 -83.94 -4.58
CA SER A 143 40.37 -84.78 -3.53
C SER A 143 39.29 -85.60 -2.79
N LEU A 144 38.14 -85.01 -2.49
CA LEU A 144 37.02 -85.70 -1.83
C LEU A 144 36.35 -86.74 -2.73
N ASN A 145 36.19 -86.46 -4.02
CA ASN A 145 35.69 -87.43 -5.00
C ASN A 145 36.64 -88.62 -5.12
N GLN A 146 37.96 -88.39 -5.17
CA GLN A 146 38.96 -89.46 -5.17
C GLN A 146 38.91 -90.31 -3.89
N LEU A 147 38.80 -89.67 -2.71
CA LEU A 147 38.81 -90.37 -1.44
C LEU A 147 37.54 -91.20 -1.20
N THR A 148 36.39 -90.70 -1.65
CA THR A 148 35.09 -91.37 -1.47
C THR A 148 34.73 -92.31 -2.63
N ASN A 149 35.58 -92.37 -3.67
CA ASN A 149 35.30 -93.04 -4.95
C ASN A 149 33.90 -92.70 -5.50
N SER A 150 33.52 -91.43 -5.37
CA SER A 150 32.22 -90.90 -5.77
C SER A 150 32.39 -89.69 -6.68
N HIS A 151 31.33 -89.32 -7.38
CA HIS A 151 31.28 -88.10 -8.21
C HIS A 151 30.27 -87.11 -7.65
N GLN A 152 30.11 -87.07 -6.33
CA GLN A 152 29.07 -86.28 -5.67
C GLN A 152 29.42 -84.79 -5.57
N PHE A 153 30.69 -84.40 -5.74
CA PHE A 153 31.13 -83.00 -5.70
C PHE A 153 31.46 -82.48 -7.11
N PRO A 154 30.58 -81.70 -7.77
CA PRO A 154 30.83 -81.17 -9.11
C PRO A 154 31.84 -80.02 -9.11
N GLN A 155 32.61 -79.85 -10.20
CA GLN A 155 33.44 -78.65 -10.36
C GLN A 155 32.55 -77.40 -10.48
N VAL A 156 32.97 -76.32 -9.83
CA VAL A 156 32.28 -75.03 -9.81
C VAL A 156 33.12 -73.98 -10.54
N ASP A 157 32.46 -73.09 -11.26
CA ASP A 157 33.11 -72.00 -11.99
C ASP A 157 33.44 -70.82 -11.06
N ASN A 158 34.42 -70.01 -11.46
CA ASN A 158 34.62 -68.69 -10.90
C ASN A 158 33.43 -67.79 -11.26
N VAL A 159 32.91 -67.05 -10.29
CA VAL A 159 31.70 -66.24 -10.47
C VAL A 159 32.09 -64.77 -10.62
N SER A 160 31.69 -64.13 -11.72
CA SER A 160 31.87 -62.69 -11.95
C SER A 160 30.54 -61.97 -11.84
N VAL A 161 30.39 -61.07 -10.87
CA VAL A 161 29.14 -60.33 -10.63
C VAL A 161 29.32 -58.87 -11.01
N LEU A 162 28.47 -58.37 -11.93
CA LEU A 162 28.49 -56.97 -12.32
C LEU A 162 28.02 -56.06 -11.16
N LEU A 163 28.84 -55.06 -10.82
CA LEU A 163 28.53 -54.08 -9.77
C LEU A 163 27.47 -53.07 -10.22
N ASN A 164 27.44 -52.78 -11.51
CA ASN A 164 26.40 -51.95 -12.09
C ASN A 164 25.12 -52.78 -12.20
N PRO A 165 24.02 -52.36 -11.57
CA PRO A 165 22.79 -53.13 -11.64
C PRO A 165 22.24 -53.12 -13.07
N ASP A 166 22.08 -54.30 -13.70
CA ASP A 166 21.34 -54.44 -14.95
C ASP A 166 19.89 -54.84 -14.69
N ASN A 167 18.96 -54.21 -15.41
CA ASN A 167 17.52 -54.41 -15.25
C ASN A 167 17.05 -54.27 -13.79
N PHE A 168 17.51 -53.23 -13.11
CA PHE A 168 17.33 -53.02 -11.67
C PHE A 168 16.33 -51.88 -11.41
N TYR A 169 15.43 -52.09 -10.47
CA TYR A 169 14.59 -51.02 -9.93
C TYR A 169 14.95 -50.73 -8.48
N ASP A 170 14.78 -49.48 -8.06
CA ASP A 170 14.71 -49.05 -6.66
C ASP A 170 13.49 -48.15 -6.49
N ALA A 171 12.51 -48.61 -5.73
CA ALA A 171 11.30 -47.89 -5.40
C ALA A 171 11.19 -47.74 -3.88
N LYS A 172 11.16 -46.50 -3.38
CA LYS A 172 11.18 -46.22 -1.95
C LYS A 172 10.36 -45.00 -1.57
N PHE A 173 9.80 -45.02 -0.37
CA PHE A 173 9.34 -43.83 0.33
C PHE A 173 10.48 -43.33 1.21
N ARG A 174 10.96 -42.12 0.94
CA ARG A 174 11.95 -41.43 1.77
C ARG A 174 11.25 -40.40 2.63
N THR A 175 11.33 -40.57 3.95
CA THR A 175 10.93 -39.57 4.93
C THR A 175 12.17 -38.85 5.43
N SER A 176 12.29 -37.53 5.24
CA SER A 176 13.43 -36.72 5.70
C SER A 176 13.00 -35.63 6.67
N LEU A 177 13.78 -35.38 7.71
CA LEU A 177 13.54 -34.34 8.71
C LEU A 177 14.82 -33.50 8.93
N PRO A 178 14.77 -32.17 8.75
CA PRO A 178 15.89 -31.30 9.14
C PRO A 178 15.96 -31.18 10.67
N LEU A 179 17.11 -31.49 11.25
CA LEU A 179 17.36 -31.37 12.69
C LEU A 179 18.02 -30.02 13.02
N ILE A 180 19.05 -29.65 12.25
CA ILE A 180 19.75 -28.37 12.35
C ILE A 180 19.82 -27.76 10.96
N ASN A 181 19.15 -26.64 10.76
CA ASN A 181 19.24 -25.88 9.53
C ASN A 181 18.99 -24.40 9.79
N ALA A 182 20.07 -23.61 9.81
CA ALA A 182 19.98 -22.17 10.06
C ALA A 182 19.19 -21.44 8.96
N GLU A 183 19.18 -21.96 7.72
CA GLU A 183 18.41 -21.38 6.62
C GLU A 183 16.92 -21.40 6.89
N ILE A 184 16.40 -22.54 7.35
CA ILE A 184 14.99 -22.71 7.71
C ILE A 184 14.62 -21.75 8.86
N TYR A 185 15.48 -21.64 9.88
CA TYR A 185 15.28 -20.76 11.02
C TYR A 185 15.21 -19.27 10.65
N TYR A 186 16.19 -18.76 9.91
CA TYR A 186 16.20 -17.35 9.54
C TYR A 186 15.15 -17.03 8.47
N ASN A 187 14.91 -17.94 7.52
CA ASN A 187 13.87 -17.74 6.50
C ASN A 187 12.48 -17.58 7.14
N GLN A 188 12.14 -18.42 8.14
CA GLN A 188 10.90 -18.27 8.89
C GLN A 188 10.76 -16.89 9.56
N LYS A 189 11.84 -16.36 10.14
CA LYS A 189 11.83 -15.03 10.75
C LYS A 189 11.71 -13.91 9.72
N ILE A 190 12.38 -14.04 8.57
CA ILE A 190 12.27 -13.09 7.46
C ILE A 190 10.82 -13.04 6.96
N LYS A 191 10.19 -14.21 6.74
CA LYS A 191 8.77 -14.28 6.33
C LYS A 191 7.81 -13.70 7.38
N LYS A 192 8.16 -13.79 8.67
CA LYS A 192 7.39 -13.12 9.73
C LYS A 192 7.48 -11.59 9.63
N GLU A 193 8.66 -11.03 9.38
CA GLU A 193 8.82 -9.59 9.17
C GLU A 193 8.18 -9.12 7.86
N GLU A 194 8.20 -9.92 6.80
CA GLU A 194 7.47 -9.64 5.55
C GLU A 194 5.95 -9.54 5.79
N LEU A 195 5.38 -10.44 6.62
CA LEU A 195 3.96 -10.36 7.03
C LEU A 195 3.67 -9.07 7.80
N THR A 196 4.49 -8.71 8.79
CA THR A 196 4.34 -7.45 9.55
C THR A 196 4.42 -6.23 8.63
N ARG A 197 5.34 -6.23 7.66
CA ARG A 197 5.47 -5.17 6.64
C ARG A 197 4.19 -5.06 5.80
N GLN A 198 3.60 -6.19 5.42
CA GLN A 198 2.36 -6.21 4.64
C GLN A 198 1.15 -5.74 5.46
N GLN A 199 1.11 -6.03 6.76
CA GLN A 199 0.08 -5.49 7.66
C GLN A 199 0.16 -3.96 7.76
N ALA A 200 1.38 -3.41 7.89
CA ALA A 200 1.59 -1.97 7.86
C ALA A 200 1.19 -1.36 6.49
N ALA A 201 1.46 -2.07 5.38
CA ALA A 201 1.05 -1.64 4.04
C ALA A 201 -0.46 -1.45 3.90
N ILE A 202 -1.26 -2.37 4.48
CA ILE A 202 -2.72 -2.24 4.53
C ILE A 202 -3.13 -0.95 5.24
N ASN A 203 -2.49 -0.63 6.38
CA ASN A 203 -2.83 0.56 7.15
C ASN A 203 -2.45 1.85 6.40
N VAL A 204 -1.30 1.88 5.73
CA VAL A 204 -0.93 2.99 4.83
C VAL A 204 -1.99 3.18 3.75
N TYR A 205 -2.45 2.09 3.12
CA TYR A 205 -3.51 2.16 2.10
C TYR A 205 -4.84 2.67 2.70
N LYS A 206 -5.24 2.19 3.88
CA LYS A 206 -6.44 2.68 4.58
C LYS A 206 -6.37 4.18 4.84
N ARG A 207 -5.22 4.71 5.28
CA ARG A 207 -5.05 6.16 5.52
C ARG A 207 -5.12 6.98 4.24
N GLN A 208 -4.54 6.49 3.16
CA GLN A 208 -4.70 7.09 1.84
C GLN A 208 -6.18 7.13 1.43
N LEU A 209 -6.87 6.00 1.54
CA LEU A 209 -8.27 5.89 1.18
C LEU A 209 -9.16 6.83 2.01
N VAL A 210 -8.90 6.97 3.32
CA VAL A 210 -9.61 7.93 4.17
C VAL A 210 -9.43 9.35 3.65
N GLN A 211 -8.19 9.78 3.37
CA GLN A 211 -7.93 11.12 2.83
C GLN A 211 -8.64 11.34 1.49
N ASP A 212 -8.61 10.34 0.59
CA ASP A 212 -9.24 10.43 -0.73
C ASP A 212 -10.76 10.53 -0.62
N ILE A 213 -11.38 9.76 0.28
CA ILE A 213 -12.83 9.81 0.55
C ILE A 213 -13.22 11.17 1.11
N LYS A 214 -12.50 11.66 2.14
CA LYS A 214 -12.78 12.99 2.72
C LYS A 214 -12.65 14.07 1.65
N THR A 215 -11.59 14.03 0.84
CA THR A 215 -11.37 14.99 -0.26
C THR A 215 -12.49 14.94 -1.30
N ALA A 216 -12.86 13.75 -1.78
CA ALA A 216 -13.94 13.56 -2.76
C ALA A 216 -15.29 14.01 -2.21
N TYR A 217 -15.56 13.76 -0.93
CA TYR A 217 -16.78 14.20 -0.25
C TYR A 217 -16.91 15.74 -0.24
N PHE A 218 -15.84 16.45 0.13
CA PHE A 218 -15.85 17.91 0.14
C PHE A 218 -15.81 18.54 -1.27
N GLN A 219 -15.26 17.83 -2.27
CA GLN A 219 -15.39 18.21 -3.69
C GLN A 219 -16.85 18.08 -4.17
N TYR A 220 -17.55 17.00 -3.81
CA TYR A 220 -18.97 16.85 -4.11
C TYR A 220 -19.83 17.91 -3.41
N TYR A 221 -19.51 18.25 -2.15
CA TYR A 221 -20.13 19.38 -1.46
C TYR A 221 -19.94 20.69 -2.26
N GLN A 222 -18.70 21.02 -2.63
CA GLN A 222 -18.39 22.24 -3.39
C GLN A 222 -19.18 22.31 -4.71
N ALA A 223 -19.21 21.22 -5.47
CA ALA A 223 -19.96 21.15 -6.72
C ALA A 223 -21.47 21.30 -6.50
N SER A 224 -22.01 20.70 -5.44
CA SER A 224 -23.43 20.85 -5.06
C SER A 224 -23.77 22.29 -4.67
N GLN A 225 -22.88 22.98 -3.95
CA GLN A 225 -23.04 24.39 -3.63
C GLN A 225 -22.99 25.28 -4.88
N ALA A 226 -22.11 24.98 -5.84
CA ALA A 226 -22.04 25.73 -7.09
C ALA A 226 -23.37 25.68 -7.84
N VAL A 227 -24.01 24.51 -7.93
CA VAL A 227 -25.36 24.36 -8.53
C VAL A 227 -26.39 25.23 -7.79
N ALA A 228 -26.40 25.19 -6.45
CA ALA A 228 -27.32 26.00 -5.66
C ALA A 228 -27.10 27.51 -5.85
N ILE A 229 -25.84 27.95 -5.88
CA ILE A 229 -25.45 29.35 -6.09
C ILE A 229 -25.88 29.84 -7.48
N TYR A 230 -25.62 29.08 -8.54
CA TYR A 230 -26.04 29.48 -9.88
C TYR A 230 -27.56 29.49 -10.05
N ARG A 231 -28.29 28.58 -9.39
CA ARG A 231 -29.77 28.64 -9.35
C ARG A 231 -30.30 29.87 -8.62
N ASN A 232 -29.65 30.27 -7.53
CA ASN A 232 -29.99 31.51 -6.83
C ASN A 232 -29.67 32.74 -7.70
N ALA A 233 -28.53 32.75 -8.38
CA ALA A 233 -28.17 33.80 -9.34
C ALA A 233 -29.21 33.92 -10.47
N LEU A 234 -29.68 32.79 -11.02
CA LEU A 234 -30.74 32.77 -12.01
C LEU A 234 -32.03 33.42 -11.50
N SER A 235 -32.42 33.17 -10.24
CA SER A 235 -33.58 33.82 -9.62
C SER A 235 -33.41 35.35 -9.53
N LEU A 236 -32.22 35.83 -9.17
CA LEU A 236 -31.91 37.27 -9.15
C LEU A 236 -31.94 37.91 -10.55
N ILE A 237 -31.49 37.17 -11.57
CA ILE A 237 -31.52 37.60 -12.97
C ILE A 237 -32.96 37.65 -13.50
N GLN A 238 -33.79 36.67 -13.16
CA GLN A 238 -35.22 36.66 -13.52
C GLN A 238 -35.97 37.87 -12.92
N GLU A 239 -35.68 38.22 -11.68
CA GLU A 239 -36.22 39.45 -11.07
C GLU A 239 -35.70 40.70 -11.78
N SER A 240 -34.44 40.71 -12.21
CA SER A 240 -33.86 41.80 -12.99
C SER A 240 -34.55 41.96 -14.36
N ILE A 241 -34.87 40.84 -15.04
CA ILE A 241 -35.64 40.85 -16.29
C ILE A 241 -37.03 41.47 -16.05
N ARG A 242 -37.75 41.04 -15.00
CA ARG A 242 -39.08 41.56 -14.65
C ARG A 242 -39.06 43.08 -14.41
N ILE A 243 -38.04 43.58 -13.70
CA ILE A 243 -37.84 45.01 -13.46
C ILE A 243 -37.59 45.75 -14.78
N ASN A 244 -36.72 45.22 -15.64
CA ASN A 244 -36.36 45.84 -16.93
C ASN A 244 -37.55 45.89 -17.89
N GLU A 245 -38.34 44.83 -17.98
CA GLU A 245 -39.57 44.81 -18.76
C GLU A 245 -40.56 45.88 -18.28
N SER A 246 -40.68 46.06 -16.95
CA SER A 246 -41.53 47.10 -16.37
C SER A 246 -41.01 48.50 -16.70
N MET A 247 -39.71 48.74 -16.64
CA MET A 247 -39.12 50.03 -17.00
C MET A 247 -39.29 50.35 -18.49
N VAL A 248 -39.17 49.35 -19.37
CA VAL A 248 -39.43 49.50 -20.81
C VAL A 248 -40.90 49.83 -21.07
N ARG A 249 -41.84 49.08 -20.48
CA ARG A 249 -43.29 49.32 -20.65
C ARG A 249 -43.72 50.72 -20.21
N ASN A 250 -43.07 51.25 -19.17
CA ASN A 250 -43.35 52.59 -18.65
C ASN A 250 -42.50 53.70 -19.30
N GLY A 251 -41.74 53.40 -20.36
CA GLY A 251 -40.93 54.39 -21.07
C GLY A 251 -39.73 54.94 -20.28
N VAL A 252 -39.36 54.34 -19.16
CA VAL A 252 -38.27 54.77 -18.28
C VAL A 252 -36.90 54.43 -18.88
N ARG A 253 -36.79 53.33 -19.64
CA ARG A 253 -35.56 52.86 -20.29
C ARG A 253 -35.81 52.22 -21.66
N ASN A 254 -34.77 52.15 -22.49
CA ASN A 254 -34.78 51.42 -23.75
C ASN A 254 -34.56 49.90 -23.56
N ASN A 255 -34.73 49.12 -24.64
CA ASN A 255 -34.63 47.66 -24.61
C ASN A 255 -33.21 47.11 -24.33
N THR A 256 -32.17 47.95 -24.31
CA THR A 256 -30.78 47.50 -24.12
C THR A 256 -30.59 46.79 -22.78
N ALA A 257 -31.19 47.32 -21.70
CA ALA A 257 -31.12 46.68 -20.38
C ALA A 257 -31.84 45.32 -20.37
N LEU A 258 -32.99 45.24 -21.06
CA LEU A 258 -33.75 44.01 -21.21
C LEU A 258 -32.95 42.93 -21.95
N TYR A 259 -32.41 43.24 -23.13
CA TYR A 259 -31.58 42.30 -23.89
C TYR A 259 -30.33 41.85 -23.13
N ARG A 260 -29.71 42.75 -22.37
CA ARG A 260 -28.57 42.39 -21.52
C ARG A 260 -28.98 41.43 -20.40
N SER A 261 -30.13 41.64 -19.76
CA SER A 261 -30.64 40.75 -18.72
C SER A 261 -31.01 39.37 -19.26
N GLN A 262 -31.56 39.29 -20.47
CA GLN A 262 -31.80 38.03 -21.18
C GLN A 262 -30.49 37.31 -21.53
N THR A 263 -29.46 38.04 -21.97
CA THR A 263 -28.13 37.48 -22.24
C THR A 263 -27.51 36.88 -20.96
N GLU A 264 -27.68 37.55 -19.81
CA GLU A 264 -27.14 37.09 -18.54
C GLU A 264 -27.84 35.81 -18.04
N LYS A 265 -29.14 35.69 -18.32
CA LYS A 265 -29.89 34.44 -18.10
C LYS A 265 -29.26 33.28 -18.89
N GLU A 266 -29.04 33.45 -20.19
CA GLU A 266 -28.47 32.38 -21.03
C GLU A 266 -27.06 31.97 -20.57
N LYS A 267 -26.22 32.92 -20.12
CA LYS A 267 -24.91 32.61 -19.52
C LYS A 267 -25.02 31.83 -18.21
N THR A 268 -26.00 32.17 -17.39
CA THR A 268 -26.24 31.49 -16.12
C THR A 268 -26.80 30.09 -16.34
N ASP A 269 -27.71 29.90 -17.30
CA ASP A 269 -28.21 28.59 -17.70
C ASP A 269 -27.07 27.66 -18.19
N ALA A 270 -26.13 28.20 -18.97
CA ALA A 270 -24.91 27.48 -19.36
C ALA A 270 -24.02 27.12 -18.14
N SER A 271 -23.89 28.04 -17.18
CA SER A 271 -23.13 27.81 -15.94
C SER A 271 -23.77 26.75 -15.04
N ILE A 272 -25.11 26.72 -14.96
CA ILE A 272 -25.87 25.67 -14.25
C ILE A 272 -25.59 24.32 -14.91
N SER A 273 -25.67 24.23 -16.24
CA SER A 273 -25.42 22.98 -16.98
C SER A 273 -24.01 22.45 -16.72
N LYS A 274 -23.01 23.34 -16.70
CA LYS A 274 -21.64 22.99 -16.35
C LYS A 274 -21.51 22.51 -14.89
N ALA A 275 -22.10 23.24 -13.94
CA ALA A 275 -22.05 22.89 -12.52
C ALA A 275 -22.76 21.56 -12.21
N LEU A 276 -23.85 21.25 -12.91
CA LEU A 276 -24.54 19.95 -12.80
C LEU A 276 -23.64 18.81 -13.26
N ASN A 277 -22.94 18.97 -14.39
CA ASN A 277 -21.98 17.99 -14.86
C ASN A 277 -20.80 17.81 -13.88
N GLU A 278 -20.28 18.90 -13.32
CA GLU A 278 -19.23 18.84 -12.27
C GLU A 278 -19.72 18.11 -11.01
N GLN A 279 -20.97 18.36 -10.58
CA GLN A 279 -21.60 17.66 -9.47
C GLN A 279 -21.73 16.15 -9.74
N GLN A 280 -22.19 15.76 -10.94
CA GLN A 280 -22.31 14.37 -11.35
C GLN A 280 -20.95 13.66 -11.40
N ASN A 281 -19.91 14.33 -11.89
CA ASN A 281 -18.56 13.78 -11.92
C ASN A 281 -17.97 13.60 -10.51
N ALA A 282 -18.17 14.59 -9.62
CA ALA A 282 -17.74 14.48 -8.23
C ALA A 282 -18.49 13.35 -7.50
N GLN A 283 -19.80 13.19 -7.77
CA GLN A 283 -20.61 12.08 -7.27
C GLN A 283 -20.06 10.73 -7.73
N ALA A 284 -19.82 10.58 -9.03
CA ALA A 284 -19.29 9.36 -9.61
C ALA A 284 -17.92 9.00 -9.03
N TYR A 285 -17.03 9.98 -8.84
CA TYR A 285 -15.71 9.75 -8.25
C TYR A 285 -15.78 9.31 -6.79
N PHE A 286 -16.59 9.98 -5.96
CA PHE A 286 -16.81 9.56 -4.58
C PHE A 286 -17.36 8.12 -4.51
N ASN A 287 -18.33 7.81 -5.36
CA ASN A 287 -18.96 6.48 -5.42
C ASN A 287 -18.01 5.39 -5.90
N PHE A 288 -17.10 5.73 -6.81
CA PHE A 288 -16.04 4.85 -7.26
C PHE A 288 -15.11 4.43 -6.11
N LEU A 289 -14.72 5.36 -5.22
CA LEU A 289 -13.87 5.06 -4.06
C LEU A 289 -14.55 4.09 -3.07
N LEU A 290 -15.87 4.18 -2.94
CA LEU A 290 -16.69 3.29 -2.11
C LEU A 290 -17.06 1.98 -2.81
N ASN A 291 -16.73 1.84 -4.10
CA ASN A 291 -17.15 0.74 -4.96
C ASN A 291 -18.67 0.51 -4.99
N ARG A 292 -19.45 1.60 -5.06
CA ARG A 292 -20.91 1.59 -5.28
C ARG A 292 -21.29 2.10 -6.68
N GLU A 293 -22.58 2.09 -7.03
CA GLU A 293 -23.07 2.64 -8.29
C GLU A 293 -22.68 4.11 -8.46
N LEU A 294 -22.25 4.51 -9.66
CA LEU A 294 -21.67 5.84 -9.90
C LEU A 294 -22.66 6.99 -9.62
N ASN A 295 -23.95 6.76 -9.79
CA ASN A 295 -25.02 7.73 -9.56
C ASN A 295 -25.70 7.59 -8.18
N ALA A 296 -25.19 6.74 -7.28
CA ALA A 296 -25.78 6.59 -5.95
C ALA A 296 -25.77 7.91 -5.17
N ASP A 297 -26.85 8.18 -4.44
CA ASP A 297 -27.02 9.43 -3.69
C ASP A 297 -25.98 9.57 -2.57
N ILE A 298 -25.47 10.78 -2.39
CA ILE A 298 -24.54 11.15 -1.32
C ILE A 298 -25.27 12.11 -0.39
N ALA A 299 -25.42 11.70 0.86
CA ALA A 299 -25.98 12.55 1.90
C ALA A 299 -24.89 13.48 2.45
N LEU A 300 -25.17 14.77 2.43
CA LEU A 300 -24.27 15.82 2.91
C LEU A 300 -24.65 16.25 4.33
N ASP A 301 -23.67 16.23 5.22
CA ASP A 301 -23.76 16.79 6.56
C ASP A 301 -23.13 18.20 6.59
N SER A 302 -24.00 19.20 6.64
CA SER A 302 -23.61 20.61 6.68
C SER A 302 -22.89 21.01 7.97
N SER A 303 -23.02 20.23 9.06
CA SER A 303 -22.38 20.54 10.35
C SER A 303 -20.85 20.43 10.27
N LEU A 304 -20.33 19.58 9.38
CA LEU A 304 -18.91 19.38 9.14
C LEU A 304 -18.18 20.61 8.58
N LEU A 305 -18.91 21.66 8.22
CA LEU A 305 -18.37 22.85 7.55
C LEU A 305 -18.36 24.09 8.45
N ILE A 306 -19.08 24.04 9.57
CA ILE A 306 -19.32 25.19 10.44
C ILE A 306 -18.20 25.34 11.47
N ASN A 307 -17.65 24.22 11.95
CA ASN A 307 -16.58 24.20 12.93
C ASN A 307 -15.31 23.62 12.31
N PRO A 308 -14.34 24.46 11.90
CA PRO A 308 -13.05 23.96 11.46
C PRO A 308 -12.42 23.20 12.64
N PRO A 309 -11.93 21.97 12.42
CA PRO A 309 -11.33 21.19 13.48
C PRO A 309 -10.12 21.93 14.09
N PRO A 310 -9.86 21.76 15.39
CA PRO A 310 -8.79 22.49 16.08
C PRO A 310 -7.45 22.24 15.38
N THR A 311 -6.60 23.26 15.36
CA THR A 311 -5.22 23.13 14.85
C THR A 311 -4.51 22.01 15.58
N LEU A 312 -4.16 20.95 14.85
CA LEU A 312 -3.39 19.83 15.39
C LEU A 312 -1.97 20.33 15.69
N THR A 313 -1.66 20.45 16.98
CA THR A 313 -0.36 20.86 17.48
C THR A 313 0.55 19.65 17.58
N GLY A 314 1.37 19.40 16.56
CA GLY A 314 2.41 18.36 16.68
C GLY A 314 3.17 18.08 15.41
N SER A 315 4.49 18.03 15.51
CA SER A 315 5.41 17.56 14.46
C SER A 315 5.66 16.05 14.54
N ASN A 316 4.70 15.28 15.09
CA ASN A 316 4.92 13.88 15.38
C ASN A 316 4.55 13.00 14.18
N ILE A 317 5.55 12.37 13.56
CA ILE A 317 5.38 11.36 12.51
C ILE A 317 5.68 9.93 13.00
N SER A 318 5.99 9.74 14.29
CA SER A 318 6.42 8.44 14.82
C SER A 318 5.34 7.36 14.73
N GLY A 319 4.06 7.76 14.68
CA GLY A 319 2.92 6.85 14.51
C GLY A 319 2.66 6.39 13.07
N ARG A 320 3.47 6.80 12.09
CA ARG A 320 3.24 6.52 10.66
C ARG A 320 3.60 5.09 10.29
N GLU A 321 2.65 4.40 9.67
CA GLU A 321 2.80 2.99 9.28
C GLU A 321 3.80 2.80 8.14
N GLU A 322 4.06 3.83 7.32
CA GLU A 322 5.15 3.83 6.36
C GLU A 322 6.49 3.55 7.08
N LEU A 323 6.76 4.20 8.21
CA LEU A 323 7.98 3.96 9.00
C LEU A 323 8.01 2.54 9.58
N GLN A 324 6.86 1.99 9.94
CA GLN A 324 6.76 0.60 10.39
C GLN A 324 7.08 -0.38 9.26
N GLN A 325 6.70 -0.10 8.01
CA GLN A 325 7.11 -0.91 6.85
C GLN A 325 8.64 -0.93 6.69
N TYR A 326 9.27 0.25 6.77
CA TYR A 326 10.73 0.36 6.68
C TYR A 326 11.44 -0.34 7.86
N LYS A 327 10.89 -0.23 9.07
CA LYS A 327 11.43 -0.93 10.25
C LYS A 327 11.39 -2.46 10.09
N SER A 328 10.28 -3.02 9.62
CA SER A 328 10.19 -4.47 9.35
C SER A 328 11.10 -4.89 8.19
N ALA A 329 11.20 -4.08 7.12
CA ALA A 329 12.14 -4.34 6.02
C ALA A 329 13.60 -4.33 6.50
N ALA A 330 14.02 -3.34 7.30
CA ALA A 330 15.35 -3.27 7.88
C ALA A 330 15.65 -4.48 8.79
N THR A 331 14.65 -4.93 9.55
CA THR A 331 14.76 -6.14 10.37
C THR A 331 14.93 -7.40 9.51
N ALA A 332 14.17 -7.53 8.41
CA ALA A 332 14.32 -8.61 7.45
C ALA A 332 15.72 -8.64 6.81
N TYR A 333 16.27 -7.48 6.41
CA TYR A 333 17.63 -7.39 5.88
C TYR A 333 18.70 -7.78 6.91
N ARG A 334 18.55 -7.37 8.17
CA ARG A 334 19.45 -7.80 9.27
C ARG A 334 19.36 -9.31 9.53
N LEU A 335 18.16 -9.89 9.43
CA LEU A 335 17.98 -11.34 9.51
C LEU A 335 18.62 -12.06 8.31
N ASN A 336 18.52 -11.49 7.11
CA ASN A 336 19.20 -12.03 5.93
C ASN A 336 20.74 -11.97 6.07
N GLU A 337 21.30 -10.90 6.63
CA GLU A 337 22.75 -10.84 6.89
C GLU A 337 23.17 -11.93 7.90
N LYS A 338 22.38 -12.14 8.97
CA LYS A 338 22.61 -13.25 9.91
C LYS A 338 22.50 -14.62 9.23
N LEU A 339 21.56 -14.80 8.31
CA LEU A 339 21.45 -15.99 7.47
C LEU A 339 22.73 -16.20 6.64
N GLN A 340 23.24 -15.16 5.98
CA GLN A 340 24.47 -15.28 5.20
C GLN A 340 25.69 -15.59 6.08
N LYS A 341 25.74 -15.07 7.31
CA LYS A 341 26.78 -15.39 8.32
C LYS A 341 26.65 -16.81 8.88
N ALA A 342 25.45 -17.37 8.89
CA ALA A 342 25.16 -18.71 9.42
C ALA A 342 25.63 -19.85 8.51
N TYR A 343 26.31 -19.57 7.39
CA TYR A 343 26.91 -20.59 6.53
C TYR A 343 27.92 -21.51 7.26
N ILE A 344 28.48 -21.05 8.37
CA ILE A 344 29.40 -21.81 9.23
C ILE A 344 28.69 -22.91 10.04
N ILE A 345 27.37 -22.80 10.21
CA ILE A 345 26.57 -23.77 10.96
C ILE A 345 26.30 -24.97 10.05
N PRO A 346 26.71 -26.19 10.43
CA PRO A 346 26.46 -27.37 9.62
C PRO A 346 24.97 -27.68 9.55
N ARG A 347 24.56 -28.31 8.44
CA ARG A 347 23.19 -28.80 8.25
C ARG A 347 23.14 -30.25 8.71
N LEU A 348 22.29 -30.53 9.68
CA LEU A 348 22.04 -31.88 10.17
C LEU A 348 20.62 -32.28 9.79
N SER A 349 20.47 -33.42 9.15
CA SER A 349 19.17 -33.99 8.79
C SER A 349 19.17 -35.49 9.05
N THR A 350 17.99 -36.07 9.22
CA THR A 350 17.80 -37.52 9.29
C THR A 350 16.83 -37.97 8.22
N PHE A 351 16.96 -39.22 7.78
CA PHE A 351 16.03 -39.82 6.85
C PHE A 351 15.76 -41.29 7.18
N LEU A 352 14.58 -41.74 6.76
CA LEU A 352 14.15 -43.14 6.76
C LEU A 352 13.64 -43.48 5.37
N ASP A 353 14.30 -44.42 4.71
CA ASP A 353 13.84 -45.03 3.46
C ASP A 353 13.16 -46.36 3.77
N LEU A 354 11.96 -46.54 3.25
CA LEU A 354 11.25 -47.82 3.22
C LEU A 354 10.99 -48.15 1.77
N GLY A 355 11.61 -49.22 1.27
CA GLY A 355 11.63 -49.46 -0.16
C GLY A 355 11.77 -50.92 -0.55
N SER A 356 11.80 -51.11 -1.86
CA SER A 356 12.09 -52.38 -2.49
C SER A 356 13.01 -52.14 -3.67
N GLN A 357 14.05 -52.94 -3.79
CA GLN A 357 14.98 -52.90 -4.88
C GLN A 357 15.33 -54.31 -5.35
N SER A 358 15.31 -54.54 -6.66
CA SER A 358 15.64 -55.85 -7.23
C SER A 358 15.92 -55.78 -8.72
N THR A 359 16.56 -56.82 -9.23
CA THR A 359 16.67 -57.07 -10.67
C THR A 359 15.41 -57.78 -11.19
N GLY A 360 15.00 -57.43 -12.40
CA GLY A 360 13.87 -58.10 -13.08
C GLY A 360 12.51 -57.87 -12.43
N PHE A 361 12.29 -56.74 -11.75
CA PHE A 361 11.01 -56.41 -11.11
C PHE A 361 10.49 -57.43 -10.09
N ARG A 362 11.39 -58.19 -9.46
CA ARG A 362 11.02 -59.20 -8.45
C ARG A 362 10.69 -58.52 -7.13
N PHE A 363 9.47 -58.76 -6.63
CA PHE A 363 9.02 -58.27 -5.33
C PHE A 363 8.88 -59.43 -4.34
N ASP A 364 9.83 -59.54 -3.40
CA ASP A 364 9.87 -60.60 -2.39
C ASP A 364 10.51 -60.10 -1.08
N ASP A 365 10.64 -60.99 -0.10
CA ASP A 365 11.21 -60.65 1.21
C ASP A 365 12.67 -60.19 1.14
N LYS A 366 13.39 -60.53 0.06
CA LYS A 366 14.79 -60.14 -0.17
C LYS A 366 14.90 -58.82 -0.92
N SER A 367 13.86 -58.41 -1.66
CA SER A 367 13.86 -57.12 -2.34
C SER A 367 13.48 -55.96 -1.42
N ARG A 368 12.72 -56.20 -0.34
CA ARG A 368 12.32 -55.16 0.63
C ARG A 368 13.49 -54.74 1.52
N TYR A 369 13.62 -53.45 1.80
CA TYR A 369 14.62 -52.92 2.71
C TYR A 369 14.11 -51.71 3.51
N TYR A 370 14.77 -51.45 4.64
CA TYR A 370 14.71 -50.18 5.33
C TYR A 370 16.12 -49.61 5.46
N LEU A 371 16.26 -48.28 5.35
CA LEU A 371 17.52 -47.59 5.57
C LEU A 371 17.26 -46.35 6.40
N PHE A 372 17.85 -46.29 7.58
CA PHE A 372 17.87 -45.10 8.42
C PHE A 372 19.24 -44.45 8.36
N GLY A 373 19.27 -43.13 8.25
CA GLY A 373 20.53 -42.39 8.21
C GLY A 373 20.44 -41.00 8.83
N VAL A 374 21.61 -40.49 9.19
CA VAL A 374 21.82 -39.11 9.59
C VAL A 374 22.82 -38.50 8.62
N ASN A 375 22.48 -37.36 8.04
CA ASN A 375 23.30 -36.65 7.07
C ASN A 375 23.77 -35.31 7.65
N LEU A 376 25.10 -35.14 7.71
CA LEU A 376 25.77 -33.92 8.13
C LEU A 376 26.42 -33.27 6.90
N GLU A 377 25.90 -32.13 6.48
CA GLU A 377 26.49 -31.32 5.40
C GLU A 377 27.16 -30.08 6.01
N TRP A 378 28.48 -29.97 5.87
CA TRP A 378 29.25 -28.83 6.36
C TRP A 378 30.11 -28.24 5.26
N THR A 379 29.78 -27.02 4.82
CA THR A 379 30.60 -26.31 3.84
C THR A 379 31.81 -25.66 4.53
N LEU A 380 32.98 -26.29 4.43
CA LEU A 380 34.22 -25.77 5.02
C LEU A 380 34.85 -24.63 4.21
N PHE A 381 34.73 -24.70 2.87
CA PHE A 381 35.28 -23.70 1.96
C PHE A 381 34.35 -23.46 0.78
N GLY A 382 34.29 -22.22 0.32
CA GLY A 382 33.38 -21.81 -0.76
C GLY A 382 33.92 -20.66 -1.61
N SER A 383 35.21 -20.68 -1.97
CA SER A 383 35.84 -19.72 -2.89
C SER A 383 35.40 -18.26 -2.70
N HIS A 384 35.43 -17.76 -1.46
CA HIS A 384 34.98 -16.41 -1.05
C HIS A 384 33.50 -16.05 -1.32
N LYS A 385 32.66 -16.98 -1.79
CA LYS A 385 31.21 -16.78 -2.03
C LYS A 385 30.52 -16.13 -0.82
N TYR A 386 30.78 -16.63 0.39
CA TYR A 386 30.15 -16.14 1.61
C TYR A 386 30.64 -14.75 2.02
N LYS A 387 31.91 -14.40 1.76
CA LYS A 387 32.45 -13.04 1.96
C LYS A 387 31.65 -12.02 1.15
N TYR A 388 31.40 -12.30 -0.13
CA TYR A 388 30.66 -11.41 -1.01
C TYR A 388 29.15 -11.39 -0.71
N ARG A 389 28.53 -12.53 -0.34
CA ARG A 389 27.12 -12.56 0.08
C ARG A 389 26.88 -11.77 1.36
N ILE A 390 27.78 -11.86 2.35
CA ILE A 390 27.71 -11.04 3.57
C ILE A 390 27.87 -9.57 3.21
N LYS A 391 28.85 -9.22 2.35
CA LYS A 391 29.04 -7.84 1.91
C LYS A 391 27.81 -7.27 1.19
N GLN A 392 27.15 -8.06 0.34
CA GLN A 392 25.87 -7.70 -0.30
C GLN A 392 24.80 -7.43 0.75
N ALA A 393 24.57 -8.34 1.68
CA ALA A 393 23.57 -8.16 2.74
C ALA A 393 23.87 -6.95 3.65
N THR A 394 25.14 -6.65 3.93
CA THR A 394 25.54 -5.44 4.66
C THR A 394 25.23 -4.17 3.84
N LEU A 395 25.47 -4.17 2.54
CA LEU A 395 25.11 -3.04 1.66
C LEU A 395 23.59 -2.87 1.56
N ASP A 396 22.82 -3.96 1.54
CA ASP A 396 21.36 -3.91 1.57
C ASP A 396 20.85 -3.25 2.87
N ILE A 397 21.48 -3.55 4.02
CA ILE A 397 21.17 -2.88 5.30
C ILE A 397 21.45 -1.37 5.22
N GLN A 398 22.60 -0.97 4.66
CA GLN A 398 22.93 0.45 4.49
C GLN A 398 21.95 1.15 3.55
N ALA A 399 21.55 0.48 2.47
CA ALA A 399 20.59 1.00 1.50
C ALA A 399 19.20 1.21 2.14
N ILE A 400 18.69 0.25 2.92
CA ILE A 400 17.38 0.39 3.58
C ILE A 400 17.42 1.43 4.71
N GLU A 401 18.54 1.56 5.42
CA GLU A 401 18.71 2.60 6.45
C GLU A 401 18.70 4.00 5.82
N ASN A 402 19.41 4.19 4.71
CA ASN A 402 19.36 5.44 3.95
C ASN A 402 17.95 5.72 3.39
N ALA A 403 17.27 4.71 2.85
CA ALA A 403 15.90 4.85 2.36
C ALA A 403 14.91 5.19 3.49
N THR A 404 15.15 4.67 4.70
CA THR A 404 14.36 5.00 5.90
C THR A 404 14.56 6.47 6.30
N ALA A 405 15.80 6.96 6.29
CA ALA A 405 16.11 8.37 6.57
C ALA A 405 15.46 9.29 5.53
N GLN A 406 15.66 9.02 4.24
CA GLN A 406 15.05 9.78 3.15
C GLN A 406 13.52 9.80 3.24
N THR A 407 12.91 8.65 3.56
CA THR A 407 11.46 8.58 3.76
C THR A 407 11.04 9.41 4.97
N THR A 408 11.75 9.31 6.09
CA THR A 408 11.48 10.12 7.29
C THR A 408 11.48 11.61 6.95
N ASP A 409 12.47 12.10 6.21
CA ASP A 409 12.56 13.49 5.78
C ASP A 409 11.38 13.87 4.87
N ALA A 410 11.02 13.02 3.91
CA ALA A 410 9.86 13.22 3.05
C ALA A 410 8.54 13.26 3.84
N LEU A 411 8.42 12.42 4.87
CA LEU A 411 7.26 12.37 5.74
C LEU A 411 7.16 13.64 6.62
N GLN A 412 8.30 14.19 7.08
CA GLN A 412 8.34 15.47 7.79
C GLN A 412 7.96 16.63 6.88
N LEU A 413 8.49 16.66 5.65
CA LEU A 413 8.15 17.65 4.64
C LEU A 413 6.65 17.63 4.32
N GLN A 414 6.06 16.44 4.16
CA GLN A 414 4.63 16.28 3.93
C GLN A 414 3.80 16.88 5.07
N LEU A 415 4.18 16.63 6.33
CA LEU A 415 3.49 17.20 7.50
C LEU A 415 3.64 18.73 7.55
N TYR A 416 4.84 19.24 7.27
CA TYR A 416 5.11 20.67 7.21
C TYR A 416 4.24 21.37 6.15
N GLN A 417 4.17 20.80 4.94
CA GLN A 417 3.34 21.31 3.85
C GLN A 417 1.85 21.21 4.18
N ALA A 418 1.38 20.09 4.72
CA ALA A 418 -0.01 19.92 5.13
C ALA A 418 -0.42 20.96 6.18
N GLY A 419 0.42 21.21 7.18
CA GLY A 419 0.20 22.25 8.19
C GLY A 419 0.16 23.66 7.61
N ASN A 420 1.06 23.98 6.66
CA ASN A 420 1.03 25.26 5.94
C ASN A 420 -0.25 25.42 5.11
N ASN A 421 -0.63 24.41 4.35
CA ASN A 421 -1.83 24.42 3.52
C ASN A 421 -3.10 24.61 4.37
N TYR A 422 -3.18 23.94 5.52
CA TYR A 422 -4.29 24.10 6.45
C TYR A 422 -4.39 25.53 7.01
N ARG A 423 -3.27 26.10 7.47
CA ARG A 423 -3.24 27.51 7.95
C ARG A 423 -3.64 28.51 6.86
N THR A 424 -3.19 28.28 5.64
CA THR A 424 -3.57 29.12 4.48
C THR A 424 -5.05 28.99 4.17
N ALA A 425 -5.60 27.77 4.17
CA ALA A 425 -7.02 27.53 3.94
C ALA A 425 -7.89 28.24 5.00
N LEU A 426 -7.50 28.21 6.27
CA LEU A 426 -8.22 28.93 7.34
C LEU A 426 -8.23 30.44 7.11
N ARG A 427 -7.09 31.04 6.74
CA ARG A 427 -7.02 32.47 6.42
C ARG A 427 -7.90 32.82 5.22
N ASN A 428 -7.85 32.00 4.17
CA ASN A 428 -8.67 32.19 2.97
C ASN A 428 -10.17 32.05 3.27
N LEU A 429 -10.58 31.18 4.20
CA LEU A 429 -11.96 31.08 4.67
C LEU A 429 -12.42 32.37 5.35
N THR A 430 -11.61 32.93 6.25
CA THR A 430 -11.91 34.22 6.91
C THR A 430 -12.04 35.35 5.87
N THR A 431 -11.12 35.42 4.91
CA THR A 431 -11.18 36.42 3.83
C THR A 431 -12.41 36.24 2.95
N ALA A 432 -12.74 35.01 2.56
CA ALA A 432 -13.93 34.70 1.75
C ALA A 432 -15.23 35.07 2.48
N ALA A 433 -15.30 34.84 3.79
CA ALA A 433 -16.45 35.24 4.61
C ALA A 433 -16.64 36.77 4.62
N SER A 434 -15.56 37.55 4.79
CA SER A 434 -15.62 39.01 4.70
C SER A 434 -16.03 39.48 3.31
N GLN A 435 -15.43 38.92 2.24
CA GLN A 435 -15.76 39.24 0.85
C GLN A 435 -17.24 38.98 0.54
N LEU A 436 -17.77 37.84 0.96
CA LEU A 436 -19.19 37.51 0.81
C LEU A 436 -20.08 38.54 1.53
N SER A 437 -19.73 38.91 2.76
CA SER A 437 -20.50 39.90 3.52
C SER A 437 -20.53 41.28 2.85
N PHE A 438 -19.42 41.70 2.23
CA PHE A 438 -19.34 42.97 1.50
C PHE A 438 -20.08 42.90 0.17
N ALA A 439 -19.92 41.82 -0.60
CA ALA A 439 -20.61 41.64 -1.87
C ALA A 439 -22.13 41.59 -1.70
N GLN A 440 -22.62 40.97 -0.62
CA GLN A 440 -24.06 40.96 -0.27
C GLN A 440 -24.59 42.37 0.01
N ARG A 441 -23.86 43.17 0.79
CA ARG A 441 -24.25 44.57 1.09
C ARG A 441 -24.21 45.43 -0.17
N TYR A 442 -23.13 45.30 -0.94
CA TYR A 442 -22.95 46.01 -2.21
C TYR A 442 -24.09 45.72 -3.19
N TYR A 443 -24.38 44.44 -3.45
CA TYR A 443 -25.51 44.07 -4.31
C TYR A 443 -26.84 44.62 -3.83
N ARG A 444 -27.13 44.51 -2.53
CA ARG A 444 -28.38 45.03 -1.94
C ARG A 444 -28.51 46.54 -2.14
N ASP A 445 -27.43 47.28 -1.96
CA ASP A 445 -27.45 48.73 -2.07
C ASP A 445 -27.55 49.16 -3.55
N GLN A 446 -26.84 48.50 -4.47
CA GLN A 446 -26.96 48.72 -5.92
C GLN A 446 -28.37 48.39 -6.44
N LEU A 447 -28.98 47.29 -5.96
CA LEU A 447 -30.34 46.93 -6.34
C LEU A 447 -31.36 48.01 -5.95
N LYS A 448 -31.19 48.66 -4.79
CA LYS A 448 -32.07 49.76 -4.37
C LYS A 448 -31.94 50.95 -5.31
N VAL A 449 -30.72 51.43 -5.55
CA VAL A 449 -30.47 52.58 -6.45
C VAL A 449 -30.93 52.27 -7.88
N TYR A 450 -30.78 51.03 -8.33
CA TYR A 450 -31.29 50.59 -9.63
C TYR A 450 -32.82 50.68 -9.72
N LYS A 451 -33.54 50.25 -8.68
CA LYS A 451 -35.02 50.34 -8.65
C LYS A 451 -35.53 51.77 -8.71
N GLU A 452 -34.78 52.73 -8.17
CA GLU A 452 -35.07 54.17 -8.27
C GLU A 452 -34.67 54.78 -9.63
N GLY A 453 -34.15 53.97 -10.57
CA GLY A 453 -33.77 54.41 -11.91
C GLY A 453 -32.44 55.16 -11.99
N GLN A 454 -31.71 55.30 -10.88
CA GLN A 454 -30.51 56.13 -10.74
C GLN A 454 -29.18 55.39 -11.06
N LEU A 455 -29.23 54.08 -11.34
CA LEU A 455 -28.05 53.24 -11.60
C LEU A 455 -28.06 52.66 -13.03
N LEU A 456 -26.92 52.50 -13.70
CA LEU A 456 -26.86 51.77 -14.95
C LEU A 456 -27.03 50.27 -14.72
N TYR A 457 -27.70 49.57 -15.65
CA TYR A 457 -27.93 48.13 -15.49
C TYR A 457 -26.62 47.33 -15.44
N ILE A 458 -25.57 47.82 -16.11
CA ILE A 458 -24.24 47.19 -16.03
C ILE A 458 -23.67 47.19 -14.61
N GLU A 459 -23.88 48.24 -13.83
CA GLU A 459 -23.40 48.31 -12.45
C GLU A 459 -24.16 47.31 -11.56
N LEU A 460 -25.47 47.10 -11.82
CA LEU A 460 -26.23 46.05 -11.14
C LEU A 460 -25.73 44.64 -11.52
N VAL A 461 -25.44 44.40 -12.80
CA VAL A 461 -24.89 43.12 -13.27
C VAL A 461 -23.51 42.85 -12.65
N ASP A 462 -22.67 43.88 -12.55
CA ASP A 462 -21.37 43.77 -11.88
C ASP A 462 -21.53 43.38 -10.41
N ALA A 463 -22.45 44.04 -9.69
CA ALA A 463 -22.74 43.68 -8.30
C ALA A 463 -23.29 42.25 -8.13
N GLN A 464 -24.12 41.76 -9.08
CA GLN A 464 -24.59 40.36 -9.11
C GLN A 464 -23.46 39.37 -9.34
N ASN A 465 -22.55 39.68 -10.27
CA ASN A 465 -21.39 38.86 -10.57
C ASN A 465 -20.44 38.78 -9.37
N GLN A 466 -20.17 39.91 -8.71
CA GLN A 466 -19.36 39.95 -7.49
C GLN A 466 -19.98 39.12 -6.36
N LEU A 467 -21.30 39.22 -6.15
CA LEU A 467 -22.00 38.40 -5.17
C LEU A 467 -21.89 36.90 -5.49
N THR A 468 -22.14 36.52 -6.74
CA THR A 468 -22.07 35.13 -7.19
C THR A 468 -20.65 34.57 -7.02
N GLN A 469 -19.62 35.32 -7.43
CA GLN A 469 -18.22 34.91 -7.24
C GLN A 469 -17.85 34.79 -5.77
N ALA A 470 -18.28 35.73 -4.92
CA ALA A 470 -18.00 35.66 -3.48
C ALA A 470 -18.69 34.46 -2.80
N GLN A 471 -19.90 34.09 -3.24
CA GLN A 471 -20.59 32.88 -2.78
C GLN A 471 -19.84 31.61 -3.19
N LEU A 472 -19.40 31.53 -4.46
CA LEU A 472 -18.61 30.41 -4.96
C LEU A 472 -17.29 30.29 -4.19
N GLN A 473 -16.60 31.41 -3.98
CA GLN A 473 -15.34 31.44 -3.25
C GLN A 473 -15.51 31.02 -1.78
N MET A 474 -16.62 31.37 -1.13
CA MET A 474 -16.94 30.89 0.21
C MET A 474 -17.09 29.38 0.26
N ALA A 475 -17.85 28.79 -0.67
CA ALA A 475 -18.04 27.34 -0.75
C ALA A 475 -16.71 26.60 -1.02
N VAL A 476 -15.87 27.13 -1.93
CA VAL A 476 -14.52 26.61 -2.20
C VAL A 476 -13.66 26.67 -0.94
N SER A 477 -13.63 27.81 -0.23
CA SER A 477 -12.80 27.96 0.96
C SER A 477 -13.24 27.05 2.11
N GLN A 478 -14.55 26.81 2.29
CA GLN A 478 -15.07 25.86 3.27
C GLN A 478 -14.59 24.42 2.98
N ALA A 479 -14.74 23.97 1.73
CA ALA A 479 -14.27 22.65 1.29
C ALA A 479 -12.74 22.51 1.40
N ALA A 480 -12.01 23.58 1.08
CA ALA A 480 -10.54 23.60 1.12
C ALA A 480 -9.99 23.43 2.55
N VAL A 481 -10.64 24.03 3.57
CA VAL A 481 -10.24 23.84 4.97
C VAL A 481 -10.35 22.37 5.37
N GLN A 482 -11.47 21.73 5.06
CA GLN A 482 -11.70 20.33 5.42
C GLN A 482 -10.80 19.37 4.63
N THR A 483 -10.56 19.67 3.35
CA THR A 483 -9.61 18.91 2.52
C THR A 483 -8.18 19.03 3.04
N ALA A 484 -7.75 20.25 3.40
CA ALA A 484 -6.43 20.48 3.97
C ALA A 484 -6.27 19.79 5.33
N TYR A 485 -7.33 19.78 6.15
CA TYR A 485 -7.35 19.06 7.42
C TYR A 485 -7.18 17.55 7.24
N ALA A 486 -7.89 16.93 6.29
CA ALA A 486 -7.72 15.52 5.96
C ALA A 486 -6.26 15.20 5.55
N GLY A 487 -5.58 16.14 4.90
CA GLY A 487 -4.14 16.06 4.62
C GLY A 487 -3.26 16.06 5.87
N VAL A 488 -3.59 16.89 6.87
CA VAL A 488 -2.89 16.91 8.17
C VAL A 488 -3.12 15.61 8.92
N GLU A 489 -4.39 15.15 9.01
CA GLU A 489 -4.72 13.89 9.69
C GLU A 489 -3.95 12.71 9.13
N ARG A 490 -3.85 12.64 7.80
CA ARG A 490 -3.08 11.60 7.10
C ARG A 490 -1.59 11.71 7.36
N ALA A 491 -1.03 12.93 7.35
CA ALA A 491 0.39 13.17 7.61
C ALA A 491 0.81 12.85 9.06
N GLN A 492 -0.12 12.98 10.02
CA GLN A 492 0.11 12.64 11.44
C GLN A 492 -0.31 11.22 11.81
N ALA A 493 -0.94 10.49 10.90
CA ALA A 493 -1.57 9.20 11.21
C ALA A 493 -2.58 9.29 12.36
N SER A 494 -3.31 10.42 12.48
CA SER A 494 -4.18 10.71 13.65
C SER A 494 -5.60 10.14 13.53
N TYR A 495 -6.10 9.89 12.31
CA TYR A 495 -7.40 9.25 12.13
C TYR A 495 -7.37 7.81 12.68
N ASN A 496 -8.36 7.45 13.51
CA ASN A 496 -8.43 6.12 14.08
C ASN A 496 -9.04 5.12 13.08
N ILE A 497 -8.17 4.33 12.45
CA ILE A 497 -8.57 3.30 11.49
C ILE A 497 -9.08 1.99 12.13
N GLU A 498 -8.91 1.83 13.44
CA GLU A 498 -9.31 0.61 14.19
C GLU A 498 -10.73 0.73 14.74
N SER A 499 -11.15 1.92 15.17
CA SER A 499 -12.50 2.16 15.70
C SER A 499 -13.62 1.98 14.67
N VAL A 500 -13.28 1.97 13.39
CA VAL A 500 -14.24 1.82 12.27
C VAL A 500 -14.43 0.33 11.88
N GLN A 501 -13.70 -0.60 12.50
CA GLN A 501 -13.79 -2.03 12.21
C GLN A 501 -14.89 -2.79 12.98
N LEU A 502 -15.63 -2.10 13.87
CA LEU A 502 -16.76 -2.66 14.62
C LEU A 502 -18.08 -2.41 13.89
#